data_AF-A0A9W7LUS2-F1
#
_entry.id   AF-A0A9W7LUS2-F1
#
_cell.length_a   1.000
_cell.length_b   1.000
_cell.length_c   1.000
_cell.angle_alpha   90.00
_cell.angle_beta   90.00
_cell.angle_gamma   90.00
#
_symmetry.space_group_name_H-M   'P 1'
#
loop_
_entity.id
_entity.type
_entity.pdbx_description
1 polymer ?
#
loop_
_entity_poly.entity_id
_entity_poly.type
_entity_poly.pdbx_seq_one_letter_code
_entity_poly.pdbx_strand_id
1 'polypeptide(L)'
;MAVFSKGDKVEVQYKNLVEEQDQTRPLVEIVSADEIRPLPPLTTPRDTTRTFQYLERVDAFDNDGWRVGTITGKQELKYWVYFETTKDEIAYPVSQLRNHLEWRNGKWVSCTKSFF
;
A
#
# COMPACT_ATOMS: atom_id res chain seq x y z
N MET A 1 6.57 -0.91 22.48
CA MET A 1 5.53 -0.43 21.55
C MET A 1 4.92 0.80 22.20
N ALA A 2 5.07 1.98 21.60
CA ALA A 2 4.37 3.16 22.09
C ALA A 2 2.87 2.99 21.80
N VAL A 3 2.02 3.27 22.78
CA VAL A 3 0.56 3.30 22.61
C VAL A 3 0.20 4.75 22.37
N PHE A 4 -0.17 5.07 21.13
CA PHE A 4 -0.60 6.42 20.76
C PHE A 4 -2.12 6.52 20.84
N SER A 5 -2.60 7.68 21.28
CA SER A 5 -4.00 8.05 21.35
C SER A 5 -4.42 8.88 20.13
N LYS A 6 -5.73 8.97 19.88
CA LYS A 6 -6.26 9.74 18.75
C LYS A 6 -5.96 11.23 18.96
N GLY A 7 -5.20 11.83 18.05
CA GLY A 7 -4.76 13.23 18.12
C GLY A 7 -3.31 13.40 18.63
N ASP A 8 -2.65 12.33 19.06
CA ASP A 8 -1.22 12.36 19.29
C ASP A 8 -0.49 12.61 17.97
N LYS A 9 0.52 13.47 18.02
CA LYS A 9 1.36 13.78 16.87
C LYS A 9 2.70 13.07 17.01
N VAL A 10 3.16 12.50 15.90
CA VAL A 10 4.41 11.73 15.85
C VAL A 10 5.26 12.28 14.71
N GLU A 11 6.54 12.48 14.99
CA GLU A 11 7.52 12.78 13.95
C GLU A 11 7.88 11.50 13.20
N VAL A 12 7.76 11.52 11.87
CA VAL A 12 8.08 10.40 11.00
C VAL A 12 9.12 10.83 9.98
N GLN A 13 10.14 9.99 9.81
CA GLN A 13 11.10 10.11 8.72
C GLN A 13 10.74 9.11 7.63
N TYR A 14 10.49 9.59 6.42
CA TYR A 14 10.16 8.74 5.30
C TYR A 14 11.39 7.99 4.79
N LYS A 15 11.17 6.76 4.33
CA LYS A 15 12.26 5.92 3.80
C LYS A 15 12.63 6.26 2.36
N ASN A 16 11.62 6.56 1.53
CA ASN A 16 11.78 6.71 0.09
C ASN A 16 11.44 8.13 -0.41
N LEU A 17 10.96 9.02 0.46
CA LEU A 17 10.65 10.41 0.11
C LEU A 17 11.75 11.33 0.63
N VAL A 18 12.05 12.37 -0.13
CA VAL A 18 13.10 13.35 0.14
C VAL A 18 12.52 14.77 0.20
N GLU A 19 13.26 15.69 0.83
CA GLU A 19 12.87 17.11 0.86
C GLU A 19 12.89 17.71 -0.57
N GLU A 20 11.96 18.63 -0.86
CA GLU A 20 11.88 19.27 -2.18
C GLU A 20 13.12 20.13 -2.50
N GLN A 21 13.66 20.81 -1.48
CA GLN A 21 14.79 21.73 -1.61
C GLN A 21 16.14 21.00 -1.59
N ASP A 22 16.21 19.87 -0.88
CA ASP A 22 17.40 19.04 -0.75
C ASP A 22 17.03 17.57 -0.94
N GLN A 23 17.08 17.13 -2.19
CA GLN A 23 16.74 15.76 -2.59
C GLN A 23 17.70 14.68 -2.05
N THR A 24 18.73 15.06 -1.29
CA THR A 24 19.62 14.12 -0.60
C THR A 24 19.13 13.78 0.81
N ARG A 25 18.22 14.59 1.36
CA ARG A 25 17.73 14.45 2.72
C ARG A 25 16.35 13.77 2.74
N PRO A 26 16.14 12.77 3.61
CA PRO A 26 14.83 12.17 3.80
C PRO A 26 13.81 13.20 4.26
N LEU A 27 12.58 13.10 3.76
CA LEU A 27 11.47 13.93 4.22
C LEU A 27 11.12 13.57 5.68
N VAL A 28 10.90 14.58 6.52
CA VAL A 28 10.42 14.44 7.89
C VAL A 28 9.12 15.23 8.05
N GLU A 29 8.09 14.60 8.62
CA GLU A 29 6.79 15.24 8.87
C GLU A 29 6.28 14.94 10.28
N ILE A 30 5.44 15.83 10.79
CA ILE A 30 4.67 15.59 12.01
C ILE A 30 3.25 15.18 11.57
N VAL A 31 2.94 13.90 11.74
CA VAL A 31 1.65 13.30 11.34
C VAL A 31 0.83 12.92 12.57
N SER A 32 -0.47 12.74 12.39
CA SER A 32 -1.34 12.21 13.44
C SER A 32 -1.14 10.71 13.60
N ALA A 33 -1.24 10.20 14.82
CA ALA A 33 -1.02 8.79 15.12
C ALA A 33 -1.98 7.83 14.38
N ASP A 34 -3.16 8.29 13.98
CA ASP A 34 -4.13 7.51 13.18
C ASP A 34 -3.77 7.43 11.69
N GLU A 35 -2.78 8.19 11.22
CA GLU A 35 -2.18 8.07 9.88
C GLU A 35 -1.06 7.00 9.86
N ILE A 36 -0.64 6.51 11.03
CA ILE A 36 0.41 5.50 11.18
C ILE A 36 -0.20 4.12 11.38
N ARG A 37 0.35 3.13 10.67
CA ARG A 37 0.09 1.71 10.91
C ARG A 37 1.39 0.92 10.91
N PRO A 38 1.43 -0.27 11.54
CA PRO A 38 2.60 -1.14 11.47
C PRO A 38 2.96 -1.51 10.02
N LEU A 39 4.07 -2.22 9.83
CA LEU A 39 4.29 -2.91 8.56
C LEU A 39 3.27 -4.06 8.42
N PRO A 40 2.62 -4.24 7.26
CA PRO A 40 1.81 -5.42 7.04
C PRO A 40 2.64 -6.70 7.19
N PRO A 41 2.02 -7.85 7.54
CA PRO A 41 2.73 -9.11 7.64
C PRO A 41 3.47 -9.41 6.34
N LEU A 42 4.70 -9.91 6.45
CA LEU A 42 5.49 -10.26 5.28
C LEU A 42 4.73 -11.26 4.40
N THR A 43 4.71 -11.00 3.10
CA THR A 43 4.21 -11.93 2.10
C THR A 43 5.02 -13.22 2.20
N THR A 44 4.34 -14.32 2.46
CA THR A 44 4.95 -15.65 2.53
C THR A 44 5.40 -16.09 1.14
N PRO A 45 6.25 -17.12 1.00
CA PRO A 45 6.57 -17.71 -0.30
C PRO A 45 5.33 -18.18 -1.10
N ARG A 46 4.19 -18.36 -0.42
CA ARG A 46 2.91 -18.65 -1.07
C ARG A 46 2.30 -17.42 -1.75
N ASP A 47 2.65 -16.22 -1.29
CA ASP A 47 2.21 -14.96 -1.87
C ASP A 47 3.06 -14.55 -3.09
N THR A 48 4.31 -15.02 -3.20
CA THR A 48 5.15 -14.76 -4.38
C THR A 48 4.78 -15.60 -5.60
N THR A 49 4.08 -16.72 -5.40
CA THR A 49 3.52 -17.59 -6.45
C THR A 49 2.02 -17.37 -6.67
N ARG A 50 1.42 -16.42 -5.95
CA ARG A 50 0.01 -16.10 -6.02
C ARG A 50 -0.33 -15.46 -7.37
N THR A 51 -1.51 -15.80 -7.87
CA THR A 51 -2.17 -15.06 -8.95
C THR A 51 -3.25 -14.17 -8.36
N PHE A 52 -3.37 -12.95 -8.89
CA PHE A 52 -4.44 -12.04 -8.49
C PHE A 52 -5.68 -12.30 -9.35
N GLN A 53 -6.85 -12.18 -8.74
CA GLN A 53 -8.13 -12.35 -9.44
C GLN A 53 -8.64 -11.01 -9.99
N TYR A 54 -9.51 -11.08 -11.00
CA TYR A 54 -10.27 -9.90 -11.44
C TYR A 54 -11.08 -9.31 -10.28
N LEU A 55 -11.07 -7.98 -10.18
CA LEU A 55 -11.64 -7.16 -9.10
C LEU A 55 -11.02 -7.37 -7.71
N GLU A 56 -9.86 -8.00 -7.63
CA GLU A 56 -9.13 -8.09 -6.37
C GLU A 56 -8.45 -6.75 -6.03
N ARG A 57 -8.55 -6.32 -4.77
CA ARG A 57 -7.85 -5.13 -4.26
C ARG A 57 -6.39 -5.46 -3.95
N VAL A 58 -5.50 -4.64 -4.48
CA VAL A 58 -4.05 -4.77 -4.31
C VAL A 58 -3.45 -3.43 -3.90
N ASP A 59 -2.27 -3.47 -3.29
CA ASP A 59 -1.39 -2.30 -3.26
C ASP A 59 -0.34 -2.46 -4.36
N ALA A 60 -0.17 -1.44 -5.20
CA ALA A 60 0.90 -1.34 -6.19
C ALA A 60 2.00 -0.41 -5.68
N PHE A 61 3.25 -0.83 -5.79
CA PHE A 61 4.40 0.01 -5.44
C PHE A 61 4.81 0.88 -6.64
N ASP A 62 4.57 2.17 -6.53
CA ASP A 62 4.78 3.16 -7.58
C ASP A 62 5.02 4.55 -6.98
N ASN A 63 5.88 5.36 -7.60
CA ASN A 63 6.33 6.67 -7.09
C ASN A 63 6.67 6.62 -5.59
N ASP A 64 7.59 5.72 -5.22
CA ASP A 64 8.15 5.57 -3.87
C ASP A 64 7.16 5.15 -2.76
N GLY A 65 5.90 4.87 -3.10
CA GLY A 65 4.84 4.50 -2.17
C GLY A 65 3.98 3.32 -2.60
N TRP A 66 3.17 2.82 -1.67
CA TRP A 66 2.15 1.79 -1.95
C TRP A 66 0.79 2.44 -2.18
N ARG A 67 0.23 2.26 -3.39
CA ARG A 67 -1.06 2.84 -3.82
C ARG A 67 -2.11 1.76 -3.95
N VAL A 68 -3.28 1.98 -3.36
CA VAL A 68 -4.40 1.02 -3.42
C VAL A 68 -5.06 1.07 -4.79
N GLY A 69 -5.23 -0.09 -5.42
CA GLY A 69 -5.90 -0.23 -6.70
C GLY A 69 -6.68 -1.54 -6.82
N THR A 70 -7.31 -1.74 -7.96
CA THR A 70 -8.13 -2.92 -8.26
C THR A 70 -7.65 -3.59 -9.53
N ILE A 71 -7.52 -4.91 -9.52
CA ILE A 71 -7.11 -5.69 -10.70
C ILE A 71 -8.22 -5.68 -11.74
N THR A 72 -7.90 -5.22 -12.94
CA THR A 72 -8.82 -5.15 -14.09
C THR A 72 -8.43 -6.08 -15.24
N GLY A 73 -7.21 -6.62 -15.22
CA GLY A 73 -6.76 -7.54 -16.25
C GLY A 73 -5.42 -8.17 -15.95
N LYS A 74 -5.05 -9.13 -16.80
CA LYS A 74 -3.73 -9.76 -16.79
C LYS A 74 -3.21 -9.87 -18.22
N GLN A 75 -1.95 -9.48 -18.41
CA GLN A 75 -1.23 -9.62 -19.67
C GLN A 75 0.13 -10.24 -19.38
N GLU A 76 0.32 -11.49 -19.81
CA GLU A 76 1.55 -12.27 -19.57
C GLU A 76 1.93 -12.32 -18.08
N LEU A 77 3.02 -11.62 -17.70
CA LEU A 77 3.59 -11.55 -16.34
C LEU A 77 3.17 -10.29 -15.57
N LYS A 78 2.30 -9.46 -16.16
CA LYS A 78 1.81 -8.22 -15.56
C LYS A 78 0.31 -8.26 -15.31
N TYR A 79 -0.13 -7.47 -14.33
CA TYR A 79 -1.53 -7.22 -14.05
C TYR A 79 -1.86 -5.75 -14.28
N TRP A 80 -2.98 -5.50 -14.92
CA TRP A 80 -3.56 -4.17 -15.02
C TRP A 80 -4.25 -3.81 -13.71
N VAL A 81 -3.88 -2.65 -13.16
CA VAL A 81 -4.42 -2.12 -11.91
C VAL A 81 -5.06 -0.78 -12.20
N TYR A 82 -6.33 -0.66 -11.85
CA TYR A 82 -7.09 0.57 -11.90
C TYR A 82 -7.06 1.31 -10.56
N PHE A 83 -6.75 2.61 -10.61
CA PHE A 83 -6.72 3.49 -9.44
C PHE A 83 -7.95 4.41 -9.45
N GLU A 84 -8.88 4.18 -8.53
CA GLU A 84 -10.15 4.89 -8.52
C GLU A 84 -10.00 6.41 -8.33
N THR A 85 -9.03 6.86 -7.53
CA THR A 85 -8.80 8.27 -7.23
C THR A 85 -8.30 9.06 -8.45
N THR A 86 -7.39 8.48 -9.23
CA THR A 86 -6.75 9.17 -10.37
C THR A 86 -7.35 8.78 -11.72
N LYS A 87 -8.15 7.70 -11.77
CA LYS A 87 -8.73 7.09 -12.98
C LYS A 87 -7.68 6.48 -13.93
N ASP A 88 -6.45 6.29 -13.45
CA ASP A 88 -5.38 5.64 -14.21
C ASP A 88 -5.58 4.12 -14.23
N GLU A 89 -5.13 3.49 -15.32
CA GLU A 89 -5.00 2.05 -15.44
C GLU A 89 -3.59 1.69 -15.92
N ILE A 90 -2.82 0.98 -15.08
CA ILE A 90 -1.38 0.78 -15.29
C ILE A 90 -1.03 -0.70 -15.09
N ALA A 91 -0.13 -1.23 -15.94
CA ALA A 91 0.31 -2.62 -15.88
C ALA A 91 1.58 -2.79 -15.01
N TYR A 92 1.47 -3.55 -13.92
CA TYR A 92 2.57 -3.81 -12.99
C TYR A 92 3.01 -5.29 -13.00
N PRO A 93 4.31 -5.58 -12.84
CA PRO A 93 4.76 -6.95 -12.57
C PRO A 93 4.33 -7.40 -11.17
N VAL A 94 4.22 -8.72 -10.96
CA VAL A 94 3.85 -9.30 -9.66
C VAL A 94 4.76 -8.82 -8.52
N SER A 95 6.04 -8.56 -8.79
CA SER A 95 7.01 -8.08 -7.80
C SER A 95 6.69 -6.69 -7.24
N GLN A 96 5.85 -5.90 -7.92
CA GLN A 96 5.40 -4.58 -7.46
C GLN A 96 3.99 -4.61 -6.87
N LEU A 97 3.37 -5.80 -6.76
CA LEU A 97 2.02 -5.96 -6.25
C LEU A 97 2.02 -6.75 -4.95
N ARG A 98 1.13 -6.37 -4.03
CA ARG A 98 0.79 -7.17 -2.84
C ARG A 98 -0.69 -7.12 -2.57
N ASN A 99 -1.19 -8.07 -1.79
CA ASN A 99 -2.57 -8.05 -1.32
C ASN A 99 -2.82 -6.79 -0.50
N HIS A 100 -3.92 -6.10 -0.78
CA HIS A 100 -4.35 -4.98 0.04
C HIS A 100 -4.84 -5.48 1.41
N LEU A 101 -4.26 -4.94 2.48
CA LEU A 101 -4.68 -5.19 3.85
C LEU A 101 -5.03 -3.88 4.54
N GLU A 102 -6.11 -3.94 5.30
CA GLU A 102 -6.59 -2.83 6.13
C GLU A 102 -6.12 -3.01 7.56
N TRP A 103 -5.70 -1.94 8.22
CA TRP A 103 -5.36 -1.95 9.63
C TRP A 103 -6.57 -1.47 10.43
N ARG A 104 -7.23 -2.38 11.16
CA ARG A 104 -8.45 -2.08 11.93
C ARG A 104 -8.35 -2.68 13.31
N ASN A 105 -8.61 -1.88 14.35
CA ASN A 105 -8.66 -2.33 15.74
C ASN A 105 -7.44 -3.16 16.17
N GLY A 106 -6.24 -2.74 15.78
CA GLY A 106 -5.00 -3.42 16.15
C GLY A 106 -4.72 -4.71 15.38
N LYS A 107 -5.41 -4.97 14.26
CA LYS A 107 -5.26 -6.18 13.44
C LYS A 107 -5.24 -5.86 11.95
N TRP A 108 -4.47 -6.64 11.21
CA TRP A 108 -4.52 -6.64 9.74
C TRP A 108 -5.68 -7.50 9.26
N VAL A 109 -6.52 -6.95 8.39
CA VAL A 109 -7.67 -7.66 7.81
C VAL A 109 -7.65 -7.56 6.29
N SER A 110 -8.00 -8.65 5.62
CA SER A 110 -8.17 -8.65 4.16
C SER A 110 -9.56 -8.10 3.83
N CYS A 111 -9.62 -7.17 2.88
CA CYS A 111 -10.89 -6.72 2.31
C CYS A 111 -11.35 -7.79 1.30
N THR A 112 -12.09 -8.79 1.78
CA THR A 112 -12.74 -9.77 0.90
C THR A 112 -13.91 -9.11 0.20
N LYS A 113 -14.11 -9.46 -1.07
CA LYS A 113 -15.16 -8.92 -1.96
C LYS A 113 -16.50 -8.79 -1.23
N SER A 114 -16.97 -7.56 -1.01
CA SER A 114 -18.39 -7.31 -0.81
C SER A 114 -19.07 -7.46 -2.17
N PHE A 115 -19.67 -8.63 -2.39
CA PHE A 115 -20.65 -8.81 -3.45
C PHE A 115 -21.89 -8.01 -3.05
N PHE A 116 -22.20 -6.95 -3.79
CA PHE A 116 -23.57 -6.47 -3.95
C PHE A 116 -24.10 -7.03 -5.27
#